data_AF-A0A550I208-F1
#
_entry.id   AF-A0A550I208-F1
#
_cell.length_a   1.000
_cell.length_b   1.000
_cell.length_c   1.000
_cell.angle_alpha   90.00
_cell.angle_beta   90.00
_cell.angle_gamma   90.00
#
_symmetry.space_group_name_H-M   'P 1'
#
loop_
_entity.id
_entity.type
_entity.pdbx_description
1 polymer ?
#
loop_
_entity_poly.entity_id
_entity_poly.type
_entity_poly.pdbx_seq_one_letter_code
_entity_poly.pdbx_strand_id
1 'polypeptide(L)' 'MIKVVRGNPTPEELAAALAVVQARAAAAATTPPGATQERPAWSDPSRVAQRRLPPPGPRSWARTFWPG' A
#
# COMPACT_ATOMS: atom_id res chain seq x y z
N MET A 1 -2.43 -8.99 -13.77
CA MET A 1 -2.79 -8.48 -15.11
C MET A 1 -2.45 -7.01 -15.18
N ILE A 2 -1.59 -6.58 -16.12
CA ILE A 2 -1.17 -5.18 -16.27
C ILE A 2 -2.02 -4.53 -17.37
N LYS A 3 -2.51 -3.30 -17.13
CA LYS A 3 -3.36 -2.56 -18.06
C LYS A 3 -2.77 -1.18 -18.34
N VAL A 4 -2.70 -0.80 -19.61
CA VAL A 4 -2.37 0.57 -20.05
C VAL A 4 -3.61 1.44 -19.84
N VAL A 5 -3.49 2.48 -19.02
CA VAL A 5 -4.60 3.39 -18.69
C VAL A 5 -4.71 4.55 -19.68
N ARG A 6 -3.60 4.94 -20.31
CA ARG A 6 -3.53 6.06 -21.27
C ARG A 6 -2.41 5.84 -22.29
N GLY A 7 -2.62 6.28 -23.53
CA GLY A 7 -1.65 6.20 -24.63
C GLY A 7 -1.73 4.90 -25.43
N ASN A 8 -0.93 4.81 -26.49
CA ASN A 8 -0.77 3.61 -27.33
C ASN A 8 0.72 3.24 -27.39
N PRO A 9 1.28 2.63 -26.32
CA PRO A 9 2.69 2.28 -26.28
C PRO A 9 2.99 1.21 -27.33
N THR A 10 4.19 1.24 -27.88
CA THR A 10 4.63 0.16 -28.77
C THR A 10 4.86 -1.13 -27.97
N PRO A 11 4.85 -2.31 -28.62
CA PRO A 11 5.17 -3.57 -27.96
C PRO A 11 6.55 -3.55 -27.27
N GLU A 12 7.52 -2.85 -27.86
CA GLU A 12 8.88 -2.71 -27.34
C GLU A 12 8.91 -1.90 -26.04
N GLU A 13 8.15 -0.79 -25.99
CA GLU A 13 8.03 0.03 -24.79
C GLU A 13 7.34 -0.74 -23.66
N LEU A 14 6.30 -1.52 -23.97
CA LEU A 14 5.64 -2.38 -23.00
C LEU A 14 6.61 -3.44 -22.47
N ALA A 15 7.40 -4.07 -23.35
CA ALA A 15 8.40 -5.06 -22.96
C ALA A 15 9.46 -4.45 -22.02
N ALA A 16 9.95 -3.25 -22.33
CA ALA A 16 10.90 -2.53 -21.49
C ALA A 16 10.30 -2.17 -20.11
N ALA A 17 9.08 -1.66 -20.09
CA ALA A 17 8.39 -1.32 -18.85
C ALA A 17 8.17 -2.56 -17.96
N LEU A 18 7.75 -3.67 -18.56
CA LEU A 18 7.58 -4.95 -17.86
C LEU A 18 8.90 -5.47 -17.30
N ALA A 19 9.99 -5.39 -18.08
CA ALA A 19 11.32 -5.80 -17.62
C ALA A 19 11.78 -5.02 -16.38
N VAL A 20 11.58 -3.69 -16.36
CA VAL A 20 11.93 -2.85 -15.20
C VAL A 20 11.08 -3.20 -13.97
N VAL A 21 9.77 -3.37 -14.15
CA VAL A 21 8.85 -3.74 -13.06
C VAL A 21 9.25 -5.09 -12.46
N GLN A 22 9.54 -6.09 -13.31
CA GLN A 22 9.97 -7.41 -12.87
C GLN A 22 11.32 -7.36 -12.13
N ALA A 23 12.30 -6.62 -12.66
CA ALA A 23 13.60 -6.45 -12.00
C ALA A 23 13.47 -5.83 -10.60
N ARG A 24 12.62 -4.80 -10.45
CA ARG A 24 12.34 -4.18 -9.15
C ARG A 24 11.61 -5.13 -8.20
N ALA A 25 10.63 -5.89 -8.70
CA ALA A 25 9.93 -6.88 -7.90
C ALA A 25 10.86 -7.99 -7.39
N ALA A 26 11.76 -8.48 -8.24
CA ALA A 26 12.78 -9.45 -7.86
C ALA A 26 13.71 -8.91 -6.78
N ALA A 27 14.20 -7.67 -6.94
CA ALA A 27 15.04 -7.01 -5.94
C ALA A 27 14.31 -6.82 -4.59
N ALA A 28 13.02 -6.48 -4.61
CA ALA A 28 12.22 -6.36 -3.39
C ALA A 28 11.93 -7.70 -2.71
N ALA A 29 11.82 -8.79 -3.48
CA ALA A 29 11.59 -10.13 -2.96
C ALA A 29 12.84 -10.70 -2.24
N THR A 30 14.04 -10.26 -2.63
CA THR A 30 15.28 -10.63 -1.96
C THR A 30 15.49 -9.79 -0.70
N THR A 31 14.78 -10.13 0.37
CA THR A 31 15.08 -9.59 1.72
C THR A 31 16.30 -10.32 2.27
N PRO A 32 17.42 -9.63 2.59
CA PRO A 32 18.56 -10.25 3.24
C PRO A 32 18.13 -10.93 4.55
N PRO A 33 18.67 -12.11 4.91
CA PRO A 33 18.40 -12.72 6.20
C PRO A 33 18.74 -11.72 7.33
N GLY A 34 17.76 -11.40 8.17
CA GLY A 34 17.92 -10.44 9.28
C GLY A 34 17.59 -8.98 8.96
N ALA A 35 17.19 -8.64 7.73
CA ALA A 35 16.68 -7.31 7.44
C ALA A 35 15.31 -7.11 8.12
N THR A 36 15.21 -6.07 8.97
CA THR A 36 13.94 -5.67 9.57
C THR A 36 13.07 -5.10 8.44
N GLN A 37 11.92 -5.73 8.16
CA GLN A 37 10.95 -5.15 7.22
C GLN A 37 10.57 -3.77 7.72
N GLU A 38 10.86 -2.74 6.91
CA GLU A 38 10.42 -1.39 7.18
C GLU A 38 8.89 -1.37 7.14
N ARG A 39 8.25 -1.18 8.31
CA ARG A 39 6.79 -1.02 8.35
C ARG A 39 6.44 0.25 7.60
N PRO A 40 5.44 0.19 6.71
CA PRO A 40 5.08 1.38 5.96
C PRO A 40 4.61 2.46 6.93
N ALA A 41 5.09 3.68 6.77
CA ALA A 41 4.90 4.77 7.74
C ALA A 41 3.43 5.09 8.07
N TRP A 42 2.49 4.68 7.21
CA TRP A 42 1.04 4.83 7.46
C TRP A 42 0.53 3.91 8.57
N SER A 43 1.17 2.77 8.82
CA SER A 43 0.78 1.79 9.85
C SER A 43 1.57 1.92 11.15
N ASP A 44 2.37 2.98 11.28
CA ASP A 44 3.15 3.25 12.48
C ASP A 44 2.20 3.45 13.70
N PRO A 45 2.22 2.56 14.71
CA PRO A 45 1.36 2.68 15.88
C PRO A 45 1.63 3.96 16.66
N SER A 46 2.85 4.48 16.65
CA SER A 46 3.18 5.77 17.25
C SER A 46 2.51 6.94 16.54
N ARG A 47 2.08 6.78 15.28
CA ARG A 47 1.28 7.78 14.55
C ARG A 47 -0.23 7.54 14.70
N VAL A 48 -0.68 6.28 14.70
CA VAL A 48 -2.12 5.93 14.66
C VAL A 48 -2.74 5.81 16.06
N ALA A 49 -2.00 5.29 17.04
CA ALA A 49 -2.54 4.89 18.34
C ALA A 49 -2.29 5.91 19.47
N GLN A 50 -1.89 7.15 19.16
CA GLN A 50 -1.61 8.16 20.18
C GLN A 50 -2.83 8.51 21.04
N ARG A 51 -4.04 8.36 20.50
CA ARG A 51 -5.27 8.72 21.18
C ARG A 51 -6.14 7.48 21.34
N ARG A 52 -6.52 7.17 22.58
CA ARG A 52 -7.58 6.17 22.83
C ARG A 52 -8.90 6.71 22.31
N LEU A 53 -9.55 5.99 21.40
CA LEU A 53 -10.93 6.24 21.03
C LEU A 53 -11.87 5.46 21.97
N PRO A 54 -13.06 6.00 22.29
CA PRO A 54 -14.10 5.24 22.96
C PRO A 54 -14.49 4.00 22.13
N PRO A 55 -14.82 2.87 22.77
CA PRO A 55 -15.27 1.69 22.05
C PRO A 55 -16.58 1.99 21.29
N PRO A 56 -16.71 1.53 20.03
CA PRO A 56 -17.93 1.73 19.26
C PRO A 56 -19.12 1.00 19.92
N GLY A 57 -20.23 1.69 20.12
CA GLY A 57 -21.47 1.08 20.64
C GLY A 57 -22.26 0.30 19.56
N PRO A 58 -23.29 -0.47 19.93
CA PRO A 58 -24.05 -1.35 19.01
C PRO A 58 -24.69 -0.66 17.79
N ARG A 59 -24.86 0.67 17.82
CA ARG A 59 -25.43 1.47 16.71
C ARG A 59 -24.44 2.45 16.07
N SER A 60 -23.15 2.30 16.36
CA SER A 60 -22.07 3.19 15.86
C SER A 60 -21.97 3.18 14.33
N TRP A 61 -22.15 2.03 13.69
CA TRP A 61 -22.13 1.91 12.21
C TRP A 61 -23.43 2.38 11.55
N ALA A 62 -24.55 2.37 12.28
CA ALA A 62 -25.87 2.74 11.78
C ALA A 62 -26.10 4.26 11.76
N ARG A 63 -25.32 5.02 12.52
CA ARG A 63 -25.27 6.49 12.44
C ARG A 63 -23.88 6.89 11.99
N THR A 64 -23.74 7.22 10.71
CA THR A 64 -22.71 8.17 10.26
C THR A 64 -23.02 9.53 10.89
N PHE A 65 -22.81 9.66 12.20
CA PHE A 65 -22.79 10.94 12.88
C PHE A 65 -21.39 11.16 13.43
N TRP A 66 -20.71 12.14 12.85
CA TRP A 66 -19.44 12.64 13.34
C TRP A 66 -19.67 14.02 13.96
N PRO A 67 -19.77 14.16 15.30
CA PRO A 67 -19.61 15.44 15.95
C PRO A 67 -18.12 15.69 16.19
N GLY A 68 -17.55 16.62 15.42
CA GLY A 68 -16.21 17.17 15.67
C GLY A 68 -15.07 16.42 14.99
#